data_AF-A0AAJ2FSK0-F1
#
_entry.id   AF-A0AAJ2FSK0-F1
#
_cell.length_a   1.000
_cell.length_b   1.000
_cell.length_c   1.000
_cell.angle_alpha   90.00
_cell.angle_beta   90.00
_cell.angle_gamma   90.00
#
_symmetry.space_group_name_H-M   'P 1'
#
loop_
_entity.id
_entity.type
_entity.pdbx_description
1 polymer ?
#
loop_
_entity_poly.entity_id
_entity_poly.type
_entity_poly.pdbx_seq_one_letter_code
_entity_poly.pdbx_strand_id
1 'polypeptide(L)'
;MLYSVNGALVRQQALTVTAAILDNRGCILSSGTDQISTVSGGLDNAQNGLIDSGATLPLNAMALGNIGGMMKAQQDLSVNGTSLDNGSGNLAGKGAVILNLLGILTNTGGKLASAGPLLIQQASQLNSQSGQIVSQSLMTLLIGGLDNSQTGTLAASGPLVLNASGAVLNNDDGLIYSQSADVQQHAAGLANATGTVQSQDTLALTLTGDLDNQMGRLIAQNNDLLLSAGNVDNRGGLLSILTGVVSAWLSGMLNNGQGGIVQGQSLD
;
A
#
# COMPACT_ATOMS: atom_id res chain seq x y z
N MET A 1 -1.90 -2.99 32.49
CA MET A 1 -2.86 -2.55 31.46
C MET A 1 -3.05 -1.06 31.65
N LEU A 2 -2.84 -0.25 30.63
CA LEU A 2 -3.22 1.17 30.69
C LEU A 2 -4.63 1.25 30.13
N TYR A 3 -5.62 1.49 31.00
CA TYR A 3 -7.01 1.74 30.64
C TYR A 3 -7.26 3.22 30.86
N SER A 4 -7.67 3.90 29.81
CA SER A 4 -8.25 5.22 29.87
C SER A 4 -9.56 5.13 29.11
N VAL A 5 -10.66 5.61 29.69
CA VAL A 5 -11.92 5.81 28.95
C VAL A 5 -12.13 7.32 28.96
N ASN A 6 -12.10 7.95 27.79
CA ASN A 6 -12.12 9.42 27.61
C ASN A 6 -10.98 10.20 28.29
N GLY A 7 -9.89 9.56 28.68
CA GLY A 7 -8.74 10.24 29.28
C GLY A 7 -7.61 10.49 28.29
N ALA A 8 -6.65 11.30 28.73
CA ALA A 8 -5.50 11.70 27.92
C ALA A 8 -4.21 11.50 28.72
N LEU A 9 -3.21 10.89 28.08
CA LEU A 9 -1.83 10.87 28.54
C LEU A 9 -1.01 11.76 27.59
N VAL A 10 -0.69 12.96 28.05
CA VAL A 10 0.00 13.99 27.26
C VAL A 10 1.29 14.40 27.95
N ARG A 11 2.39 14.48 27.19
CA ARG A 11 3.69 14.92 27.70
C ARG A 11 4.33 15.90 26.73
N GLN A 12 4.87 17.03 27.20
CA GLN A 12 5.55 18.00 26.31
C GLN A 12 6.93 17.53 25.81
N GLN A 13 7.48 16.50 26.44
CA GLN A 13 8.74 15.85 26.09
C GLN A 13 8.47 14.44 25.58
N ALA A 14 9.53 13.62 25.50
CA ALA A 14 9.43 12.26 25.03
C ALA A 14 8.51 11.42 25.92
N LEU A 15 7.64 10.63 25.31
CA LEU A 15 6.75 9.70 25.99
C LEU A 15 7.15 8.27 25.70
N THR A 16 7.30 7.46 26.74
CA THR A 16 7.53 6.02 26.61
C THR A 16 6.39 5.28 27.30
N VAL A 17 5.74 4.39 26.56
CA VAL A 17 4.68 3.51 27.07
C VAL A 17 5.14 2.07 26.94
N THR A 18 5.19 1.36 28.06
CA THR A 18 5.46 -0.08 28.09
C THR A 18 4.26 -0.78 28.73
N ALA A 19 3.65 -1.71 28.02
CA ALA A 19 2.48 -2.44 28.51
C ALA A 19 2.38 -3.84 27.91
N ALA A 20 1.60 -4.72 28.54
CA ALA A 20 1.19 -5.97 27.89
C ALA A 20 0.05 -5.73 26.89
N ILE A 21 -0.90 -4.88 27.28
CA ILE A 21 -2.05 -4.45 26.48
C ILE A 21 -2.19 -2.95 26.70
N LEU A 22 -2.41 -2.22 25.61
CA LEU A 22 -2.67 -0.79 25.60
C LEU A 22 -4.03 -0.53 24.93
N ASP A 23 -5.00 -0.09 25.72
CA ASP A 23 -6.32 0.32 25.22
C ASP A 23 -6.36 1.85 25.19
N ASN A 24 -6.30 2.41 23.99
CA ASN A 24 -6.39 3.84 23.69
C ASN A 24 -7.68 4.19 22.92
N ARG A 25 -8.72 3.36 23.01
CA ARG A 25 -9.99 3.63 22.34
C ARG A 25 -10.62 4.92 22.85
N GLY A 26 -10.95 5.84 21.93
CA GLY A 26 -11.52 7.15 22.26
C GLY A 26 -10.66 8.02 23.17
N CYS A 27 -9.37 7.69 23.33
CA CYS A 27 -8.43 8.37 24.22
C CYS A 27 -7.32 9.06 23.45
N ILE A 28 -6.52 9.86 24.16
CA ILE A 28 -5.38 10.58 23.59
C ILE A 28 -4.09 10.08 24.24
N LEU A 29 -3.13 9.70 23.41
CA LEU A 29 -1.76 9.44 23.78
C LEU A 29 -0.85 10.35 22.95
N SER A 30 -0.21 11.33 23.59
CA SER A 30 0.55 12.34 22.85
C SER A 30 1.85 12.79 23.52
N SER A 31 2.86 13.06 22.70
CA SER A 31 4.15 13.63 23.09
C SER A 31 4.48 14.90 22.30
N GLY A 32 5.23 15.82 22.91
CA GLY A 32 5.78 17.00 22.21
C GLY A 32 7.05 16.71 21.42
N THR A 33 7.71 15.56 21.68
CA THR A 33 8.87 15.06 20.93
C THR A 33 8.66 13.58 20.61
N ASP A 34 9.66 12.70 20.68
CA ASP A 34 9.51 11.27 20.38
C ASP A 34 8.47 10.55 21.24
N GLN A 35 7.79 9.58 20.64
CA GLN A 35 6.88 8.68 21.35
C GLN A 35 7.21 7.22 21.04
N ILE A 36 7.59 6.47 22.07
CA ILE A 36 7.92 5.05 21.93
C ILE A 36 6.84 4.25 22.64
N SER A 37 6.16 3.35 21.93
CA SER A 37 5.24 2.39 22.57
C SER A 37 5.70 0.97 22.33
N THR A 38 5.98 0.25 23.42
CA THR A 38 6.34 -1.16 23.41
C THR A 38 5.25 -1.95 24.11
N VAL A 39 4.45 -2.67 23.32
CA VAL A 39 3.29 -3.42 23.76
C VAL A 39 3.53 -4.90 23.46
N SER A 40 3.68 -5.74 24.49
CA SER A 40 4.01 -7.15 24.27
C SER A 40 2.83 -7.96 23.72
N GLY A 41 1.63 -7.40 23.68
CA GLY A 41 0.40 -7.98 23.14
C GLY A 41 -0.32 -7.01 22.20
N GLY A 42 -1.56 -6.66 22.53
CA GLY A 42 -2.42 -5.83 21.68
C GLY A 42 -2.39 -4.33 22.02
N LEU A 43 -2.33 -3.49 20.99
CA LEU A 43 -2.59 -2.05 21.06
C LEU A 43 -3.90 -1.77 20.31
N ASP A 44 -4.89 -1.16 20.98
CA ASP A 44 -6.15 -0.77 20.37
C ASP A 44 -6.31 0.75 20.41
N ASN A 45 -6.29 1.38 19.24
CA ASN A 45 -6.48 2.81 19.03
C ASN A 45 -7.80 3.11 18.30
N ALA A 46 -8.82 2.25 18.42
CA ALA A 46 -10.08 2.42 17.71
C ALA A 46 -10.97 3.55 18.27
N GLN A 47 -12.18 3.71 17.71
CA GLN A 47 -13.22 4.61 18.23
C GLN A 47 -12.77 6.08 18.40
N ASN A 48 -12.10 6.64 17.38
CA ASN A 48 -11.48 7.98 17.43
C ASN A 48 -10.34 8.11 18.46
N GLY A 49 -9.71 6.99 18.84
CA GLY A 49 -8.44 7.01 19.56
C GLY A 49 -7.38 7.79 18.79
N LEU A 50 -6.56 8.56 19.52
CA LEU A 50 -5.49 9.37 18.97
C LEU A 50 -4.15 8.97 19.58
N ILE A 51 -3.19 8.65 18.71
CA ILE A 51 -1.77 8.57 19.02
C ILE A 51 -1.07 9.67 18.21
N ASP A 52 -0.47 10.66 18.88
CA ASP A 52 0.12 11.84 18.22
C ASP A 52 1.52 12.15 18.76
N SER A 53 2.55 11.83 17.97
CA SER A 53 3.94 12.14 18.30
C SER A 53 4.42 13.43 17.66
N GLY A 54 4.97 14.33 18.49
CA GLY A 54 5.63 15.56 18.06
C GLY A 54 6.96 15.36 17.31
N ALA A 55 7.51 14.14 17.27
CA ALA A 55 8.67 13.78 16.46
C ALA A 55 8.50 12.37 15.87
N THR A 56 9.33 11.39 16.27
CA THR A 56 9.24 10.01 15.76
C THR A 56 8.27 9.15 16.58
N LEU A 57 7.57 8.22 15.90
CA LEU A 57 6.64 7.28 16.51
C LEU A 57 7.02 5.82 16.19
N PRO A 58 8.00 5.23 16.89
CA PRO A 58 8.20 3.79 16.90
C PRO A 58 7.18 3.05 17.78
N LEU A 59 6.45 2.12 17.16
CA LEU A 59 5.47 1.24 17.80
C LEU A 59 5.90 -0.21 17.63
N ASN A 60 5.97 -0.95 18.75
CA ASN A 60 6.14 -2.40 18.75
C ASN A 60 4.89 -3.00 19.40
N ALA A 61 4.12 -3.79 18.64
CA ALA A 61 2.92 -4.46 19.14
C ALA A 61 2.70 -5.77 18.39
N MET A 62 2.27 -6.85 19.06
CA MET A 62 1.93 -8.08 18.33
C MET A 62 0.75 -7.84 17.38
N ALA A 63 -0.32 -7.22 17.89
CA ALA A 63 -1.47 -6.81 17.10
C ALA A 63 -1.76 -5.33 17.35
N LEU A 64 -1.93 -4.56 16.27
CA LEU A 64 -2.22 -3.13 16.32
C LEU A 64 -3.56 -2.86 15.63
N GLY A 65 -4.55 -2.42 16.39
CA GLY A 65 -5.83 -1.94 15.88
C GLY A 65 -5.84 -0.41 15.84
N ASN A 66 -6.19 0.17 14.70
CA ASN A 66 -6.42 1.60 14.49
C ASN A 66 -7.76 1.84 13.77
N ILE A 67 -8.75 1.01 14.07
CA ILE A 67 -10.04 0.99 13.35
C ILE A 67 -10.83 2.27 13.65
N GLY A 68 -11.02 3.13 12.66
CA GLY A 68 -11.60 4.46 12.88
C GLY A 68 -10.79 5.35 13.82
N GLY A 69 -9.51 5.01 14.04
CA GLY A 69 -8.57 5.73 14.88
C GLY A 69 -7.63 6.64 14.07
N MET A 70 -6.80 7.39 14.79
CA MET A 70 -5.78 8.26 14.21
C MET A 70 -4.41 8.01 14.85
N MET A 71 -3.40 7.70 14.05
CA MET A 71 -1.99 7.65 14.44
C MET A 71 -1.18 8.61 13.58
N LYS A 72 -0.43 9.51 14.20
CA LYS A 72 0.37 10.51 13.48
C LYS A 72 1.75 10.69 14.10
N ALA A 73 2.73 10.97 13.25
CA ALA A 73 4.06 11.42 13.63
C ALA A 73 4.47 12.66 12.84
N GLN A 74 5.07 13.65 13.52
CA GLN A 74 5.64 14.84 12.86
C GLN A 74 6.98 14.54 12.15
N GLN A 75 7.55 13.35 12.36
CA GLN A 75 8.67 12.81 11.62
C GLN A 75 8.33 11.38 11.18
N ASP A 76 9.26 10.44 11.36
CA ASP A 76 9.10 9.05 10.95
C ASP A 76 8.11 8.30 11.85
N LEU A 77 7.33 7.43 11.24
CA LEU A 77 6.44 6.49 11.92
C LEU A 77 6.87 5.07 11.57
N SER A 78 7.13 4.25 12.57
CA SER A 78 7.43 2.83 12.36
C SER A 78 6.54 1.92 13.21
N VAL A 79 6.10 0.82 12.61
CA VAL A 79 5.35 -0.24 13.28
C VAL A 79 6.09 -1.55 13.09
N ASN A 80 6.45 -2.23 14.17
CA ASN A 80 6.91 -3.62 14.16
C ASN A 80 5.87 -4.48 14.85
N GLY A 81 5.41 -5.53 14.17
CA GLY A 81 4.36 -6.38 14.72
C GLY A 81 4.02 -7.61 13.90
N THR A 82 2.95 -8.29 14.30
CA THR A 82 2.37 -9.38 13.48
C THR A 82 1.29 -8.82 12.57
N SER A 83 0.32 -8.08 13.09
CA SER A 83 -0.79 -7.56 12.29
C SER A 83 -1.09 -6.10 12.60
N LEU A 84 -1.59 -5.40 11.59
CA LEU A 84 -2.11 -4.04 11.69
C LEU A 84 -3.46 -3.97 11.00
N ASP A 85 -4.49 -3.55 11.74
CA ASP A 85 -5.79 -3.21 11.21
C ASP A 85 -6.00 -1.69 11.26
N ASN A 86 -5.87 -1.05 10.11
CA ASN A 86 -6.14 0.37 9.86
C ASN A 86 -7.49 0.59 9.16
N GLY A 87 -8.45 -0.32 9.32
CA GLY A 87 -9.76 -0.22 8.67
C GLY A 87 -10.51 1.05 9.04
N SER A 88 -10.93 1.85 8.05
CA SER A 88 -11.51 3.20 8.26
C SER A 88 -10.66 4.15 9.12
N GLY A 89 -9.40 3.78 9.41
CA GLY A 89 -8.48 4.52 10.25
C GLY A 89 -7.57 5.43 9.42
N ASN A 90 -6.78 6.23 10.12
CA ASN A 90 -5.76 7.07 9.51
C ASN A 90 -4.41 6.86 10.22
N LEU A 91 -3.39 6.49 9.46
CA LEU A 91 -2.00 6.38 9.92
C LEU A 91 -1.14 7.24 9.00
N ALA A 92 -0.48 8.26 9.57
CA ALA A 92 0.27 9.22 8.78
C ALA A 92 1.62 9.62 9.41
N GLY A 93 2.69 9.57 8.62
CA GLY A 93 4.00 10.13 8.97
C GLY A 93 4.33 11.36 8.11
N LYS A 94 4.91 12.40 8.72
CA LYS A 94 5.48 13.54 7.99
C LYS A 94 6.90 13.27 7.48
N GLY A 95 7.56 12.25 8.01
CA GLY A 95 8.77 11.64 7.45
C GLY A 95 8.45 10.33 6.74
N ALA A 96 9.32 9.33 6.90
CA ALA A 96 9.10 7.99 6.38
C ALA A 96 8.03 7.23 7.18
N VAL A 97 7.32 6.32 6.51
CA VAL A 97 6.43 5.34 7.15
C VAL A 97 6.96 3.94 6.87
N ILE A 98 7.31 3.20 7.92
CA ILE A 98 7.88 1.86 7.82
C ILE A 98 7.01 0.86 8.59
N LEU A 99 6.38 -0.08 7.90
CA LEU A 99 5.52 -1.10 8.49
C LEU A 99 6.19 -2.47 8.30
N ASN A 100 6.66 -3.04 9.40
CA ASN A 100 7.28 -4.35 9.46
C ASN A 100 6.33 -5.34 10.12
N LEU A 101 5.61 -6.11 9.31
CA LEU A 101 4.48 -6.91 9.76
C LEU A 101 4.65 -8.35 9.30
N LEU A 102 4.55 -9.33 10.19
CA LEU A 102 4.70 -10.75 9.82
C LEU A 102 3.42 -11.40 9.28
N GLY A 103 2.27 -10.73 9.45
CA GLY A 103 0.93 -11.22 9.17
C GLY A 103 0.17 -10.28 8.24
N ILE A 104 -1.11 -10.05 8.52
CA ILE A 104 -2.00 -9.28 7.65
C ILE A 104 -1.92 -7.79 7.97
N LEU A 105 -1.87 -6.95 6.93
CA LEU A 105 -2.14 -5.52 6.98
C LEU A 105 -3.51 -5.25 6.35
N THR A 106 -4.47 -4.81 7.17
CA THR A 106 -5.78 -4.34 6.71
C THR A 106 -5.79 -2.81 6.66
N ASN A 107 -6.16 -2.25 5.53
CA ASN A 107 -6.35 -0.83 5.26
C ASN A 107 -7.68 -0.59 4.51
N THR A 108 -8.65 -1.50 4.66
CA THR A 108 -9.95 -1.40 4.00
C THR A 108 -10.70 -0.14 4.44
N GLY A 109 -11.05 0.73 3.48
CA GLY A 109 -11.63 2.05 3.76
C GLY A 109 -10.72 3.01 4.55
N GLY A 110 -9.48 2.59 4.84
CA GLY A 110 -8.53 3.33 5.66
C GLY A 110 -7.57 4.17 4.83
N LYS A 111 -6.72 4.94 5.52
CA LYS A 111 -5.66 5.74 4.92
C LYS A 111 -4.32 5.47 5.58
N LEU A 112 -3.33 5.07 4.77
CA LEU A 112 -1.91 5.04 5.11
C LEU A 112 -1.22 6.13 4.29
N ALA A 113 -0.58 7.10 4.93
CA ALA A 113 0.04 8.22 4.23
C ALA A 113 1.46 8.50 4.73
N SER A 114 2.40 8.61 3.81
CA SER A 114 3.77 9.05 4.08
C SER A 114 4.07 10.32 3.29
N ALA A 115 4.55 11.36 3.98
CA ALA A 115 5.10 12.54 3.30
C ALA A 115 6.56 12.32 2.84
N GLY A 116 7.20 11.25 3.31
CA GLY A 116 8.45 10.71 2.78
C GLY A 116 8.24 9.36 2.09
N PRO A 117 9.27 8.49 2.09
CA PRO A 117 9.15 7.13 1.60
C PRO A 117 8.16 6.31 2.41
N LEU A 118 7.51 5.34 1.76
CA LEU A 118 6.65 4.35 2.41
C LEU A 118 7.22 2.96 2.14
N LEU A 119 7.49 2.22 3.20
CA LEU A 119 7.96 0.83 3.14
C LEU A 119 7.01 -0.08 3.92
N ILE A 120 6.43 -1.07 3.24
CA ILE A 120 5.74 -2.19 3.87
C ILE A 120 6.56 -3.44 3.61
N GLN A 121 6.91 -4.17 4.65
CA GLN A 121 7.74 -5.36 4.56
C GLN A 121 7.17 -6.53 5.34
N GLN A 122 7.34 -7.73 4.77
CA GLN A 122 7.01 -9.05 5.32
C GLN A 122 5.51 -9.37 5.46
N ALA A 123 4.61 -8.41 5.18
CA ALA A 123 3.19 -8.63 5.39
C ALA A 123 2.69 -9.77 4.48
N SER A 124 2.16 -10.84 5.06
CA SER A 124 1.62 -12.00 4.34
C SER A 124 0.50 -11.64 3.37
N GLN A 125 -0.25 -10.58 3.66
CA GLN A 125 -1.32 -10.05 2.82
C GLN A 125 -1.52 -8.56 3.13
N LEU A 126 -1.78 -7.77 2.08
CA LEU A 126 -2.20 -6.38 2.18
C LEU A 126 -3.62 -6.24 1.61
N ASN A 127 -4.58 -5.88 2.45
CA ASN A 127 -5.97 -5.62 2.06
C ASN A 127 -6.21 -4.11 2.07
N SER A 128 -6.44 -3.49 0.90
CA SER A 128 -6.62 -2.05 0.72
C SER A 128 -7.90 -1.71 -0.04
N GLN A 129 -8.91 -2.58 0.03
CA GLN A 129 -10.18 -2.36 -0.67
C GLN A 129 -10.84 -1.06 -0.21
N SER A 130 -11.24 -0.20 -1.14
CA SER A 130 -11.76 1.15 -0.87
C SER A 130 -10.86 2.03 0.01
N GLY A 131 -9.61 1.61 0.24
CA GLY A 131 -8.61 2.29 1.05
C GLY A 131 -7.60 3.04 0.21
N GLN A 132 -6.77 3.86 0.87
CA GLN A 132 -5.70 4.62 0.24
C GLN A 132 -4.38 4.34 0.92
N ILE A 133 -3.35 4.05 0.11
CA ILE A 133 -1.96 3.96 0.51
C ILE A 133 -1.20 4.96 -0.36
N VAL A 134 -0.62 5.97 0.27
CA VAL A 134 -0.01 7.10 -0.44
C VAL A 134 1.39 7.37 0.08
N SER A 135 2.35 7.52 -0.83
CA SER A 135 3.68 8.05 -0.54
C SER A 135 3.94 9.29 -1.38
N GLN A 136 4.47 10.34 -0.75
CA GLN A 136 4.95 11.53 -1.46
C GLN A 136 6.38 11.36 -2.00
N SER A 137 6.92 10.14 -1.95
CA SER A 137 8.26 9.79 -2.44
C SER A 137 8.22 8.37 -3.02
N LEU A 138 9.24 7.55 -2.76
CA LEU A 138 9.30 6.13 -3.08
C LEU A 138 8.28 5.34 -2.24
N MET A 139 7.48 4.51 -2.92
CA MET A 139 6.70 3.45 -2.29
C MET A 139 7.32 2.09 -2.58
N THR A 140 7.59 1.32 -1.54
CA THR A 140 8.07 -0.07 -1.65
C THR A 140 7.18 -1.01 -0.85
N LEU A 141 6.64 -2.03 -1.51
CA LEU A 141 5.77 -3.04 -0.92
C LEU A 141 6.40 -4.42 -1.12
N LEU A 142 6.79 -5.08 -0.02
CA LEU A 142 7.34 -6.43 0.00
C LEU A 142 6.37 -7.34 0.77
N ILE A 143 5.47 -7.99 0.05
CA ILE A 143 4.26 -8.61 0.62
C ILE A 143 4.00 -10.01 0.06
N GLY A 144 3.14 -10.79 0.72
CA GLY A 144 2.70 -12.09 0.23
C GLY A 144 1.61 -12.00 -0.84
N GLY A 145 0.75 -10.99 -0.77
CA GLY A 145 -0.27 -10.71 -1.77
C GLY A 145 -0.91 -9.34 -1.53
N LEU A 146 -1.65 -8.86 -2.53
CA LEU A 146 -2.32 -7.56 -2.49
C LEU A 146 -3.76 -7.72 -2.95
N ASP A 147 -4.68 -7.13 -2.20
CA ASP A 147 -6.02 -6.81 -2.68
C ASP A 147 -6.25 -5.30 -2.60
N ASN A 148 -6.17 -4.64 -3.75
CA ASN A 148 -6.44 -3.22 -3.98
C ASN A 148 -7.74 -3.01 -4.79
N SER A 149 -8.65 -3.99 -4.77
CA SER A 149 -9.91 -3.90 -5.50
C SER A 149 -10.90 -2.90 -4.91
N GLN A 150 -12.07 -2.72 -5.53
CA GLN A 150 -13.19 -1.93 -5.00
C GLN A 150 -12.77 -0.49 -4.69
N THR A 151 -12.31 0.23 -5.72
CA THR A 151 -11.80 1.61 -5.63
C THR A 151 -10.62 1.79 -4.67
N GLY A 152 -9.82 0.73 -4.44
CA GLY A 152 -8.56 0.82 -3.70
C GLY A 152 -7.53 1.67 -4.45
N THR A 153 -6.68 2.40 -3.75
CA THR A 153 -5.64 3.24 -4.35
C THR A 153 -4.28 3.04 -3.70
N LEU A 154 -3.29 2.66 -4.50
CA LEU A 154 -1.86 2.78 -4.23
C LEU A 154 -1.30 3.90 -5.10
N ALA A 155 -0.85 4.99 -4.48
CA ALA A 155 -0.31 6.14 -5.21
C ALA A 155 1.05 6.58 -4.64
N ALA A 156 2.08 6.57 -5.48
CA ALA A 156 3.39 7.12 -5.17
C ALA A 156 3.62 8.39 -5.98
N SER A 157 4.15 9.45 -5.37
CA SER A 157 4.58 10.62 -6.12
C SER A 157 5.89 10.34 -6.88
N GLY A 158 6.76 9.49 -6.32
CA GLY A 158 7.96 8.96 -6.96
C GLY A 158 7.77 7.50 -7.42
N PRO A 159 8.85 6.70 -7.51
CA PRO A 159 8.75 5.32 -7.97
C PRO A 159 7.83 4.48 -7.08
N LEU A 160 7.16 3.51 -7.68
CA LEU A 160 6.40 2.48 -6.99
C LEU A 160 7.01 1.11 -7.29
N VAL A 161 7.49 0.43 -6.25
CA VAL A 161 8.04 -0.93 -6.33
C VAL A 161 7.14 -1.89 -5.54
N LEU A 162 6.47 -2.79 -6.24
CA LEU A 162 5.57 -3.80 -5.67
C LEU A 162 6.13 -5.19 -5.93
N ASN A 163 6.64 -5.85 -4.88
CA ASN A 163 7.06 -7.23 -4.92
C ASN A 163 6.12 -8.08 -4.06
N ALA A 164 5.20 -8.78 -4.73
CA ALA A 164 4.30 -9.74 -4.12
C ALA A 164 4.78 -11.17 -4.43
N SER A 165 4.87 -12.05 -3.43
CA SER A 165 5.17 -13.47 -3.71
C SER A 165 3.97 -14.23 -4.27
N GLY A 166 2.76 -13.70 -4.06
CA GLY A 166 1.47 -14.22 -4.55
C GLY A 166 0.79 -13.25 -5.51
N ALA A 167 -0.54 -13.35 -5.59
CA ALA A 167 -1.35 -12.59 -6.55
C ALA A 167 -1.54 -11.13 -6.11
N VAL A 168 -1.66 -10.26 -7.11
CA VAL A 168 -2.12 -8.88 -6.96
C VAL A 168 -3.51 -8.76 -7.58
N LEU A 169 -4.48 -8.33 -6.78
CA LEU A 169 -5.84 -8.02 -7.20
C LEU A 169 -6.00 -6.51 -7.24
N ASN A 170 -6.28 -5.97 -8.40
CA ASN A 170 -6.48 -4.55 -8.68
C ASN A 170 -7.78 -4.32 -9.48
N ASN A 171 -8.73 -5.24 -9.39
CA ASN A 171 -10.00 -5.17 -10.13
C ASN A 171 -10.93 -4.08 -9.58
N ASP A 172 -12.09 -3.88 -10.21
CA ASP A 172 -13.20 -3.11 -9.66
C ASP A 172 -12.78 -1.68 -9.29
N ASP A 173 -12.28 -0.94 -10.29
CA ASP A 173 -11.76 0.43 -10.18
C ASP A 173 -10.54 0.57 -9.24
N GLY A 174 -9.80 -0.52 -8.99
CA GLY A 174 -8.51 -0.47 -8.32
C GLY A 174 -7.49 0.37 -9.09
N LEU A 175 -6.70 1.17 -8.37
CA LEU A 175 -5.67 2.04 -8.95
C LEU A 175 -4.30 1.77 -8.33
N ILE A 176 -3.32 1.46 -9.18
CA ILE A 176 -1.89 1.48 -8.85
C ILE A 176 -1.22 2.55 -9.71
N TYR A 177 -0.62 3.55 -9.09
CA TYR A 177 -0.21 4.78 -9.76
C TYR A 177 1.14 5.32 -9.27
N SER A 178 1.98 5.73 -10.22
CA SER A 178 3.16 6.57 -10.00
C SER A 178 2.99 7.92 -10.70
N GLN A 179 3.21 9.01 -9.97
CA GLN A 179 2.98 10.37 -10.49
C GLN A 179 4.12 10.89 -11.38
N SER A 180 5.36 10.54 -11.07
CA SER A 180 6.52 11.16 -11.72
C SER A 180 7.63 10.18 -12.10
N ALA A 181 7.40 8.88 -11.96
CA ALA A 181 8.44 7.87 -12.15
C ALA A 181 7.83 6.52 -12.57
N ASP A 182 8.62 5.47 -12.43
CA ASP A 182 8.27 4.11 -12.79
C ASP A 182 7.23 3.46 -11.85
N VAL A 183 6.54 2.48 -12.38
CA VAL A 183 5.89 1.40 -11.63
C VAL A 183 6.61 0.11 -12.00
N GLN A 184 7.18 -0.56 -11.00
CA GLN A 184 7.81 -1.88 -11.13
C GLN A 184 7.06 -2.89 -10.27
N GLN A 185 6.52 -3.93 -10.89
CA GLN A 185 5.76 -4.96 -10.21
C GLN A 185 6.32 -6.35 -10.48
N HIS A 186 6.56 -7.11 -9.42
CA HIS A 186 6.81 -8.55 -9.45
C HIS A 186 5.68 -9.25 -8.68
N ALA A 187 5.01 -10.21 -9.31
CA ALA A 187 3.91 -10.95 -8.67
C ALA A 187 3.74 -12.37 -9.24
N ALA A 188 2.98 -13.22 -8.54
CA ALA A 188 2.58 -14.51 -9.09
C ALA A 188 1.53 -14.37 -10.21
N GLY A 189 0.76 -13.29 -10.19
CA GLY A 189 -0.24 -12.96 -11.19
C GLY A 189 -0.85 -11.60 -10.89
N LEU A 190 -1.51 -11.02 -11.89
CA LEU A 190 -2.19 -9.73 -11.77
C LEU A 190 -3.60 -9.85 -12.32
N ALA A 191 -4.59 -9.65 -11.45
CA ALA A 191 -5.96 -9.40 -11.86
C ALA A 191 -6.22 -7.89 -11.86
N ASN A 192 -6.45 -7.32 -13.02
CA ASN A 192 -6.67 -5.89 -13.28
C ASN A 192 -7.92 -5.67 -14.14
N ALA A 193 -8.90 -6.57 -14.09
CA ALA A 193 -10.16 -6.41 -14.78
C ALA A 193 -10.90 -5.18 -14.24
N THR A 194 -11.30 -4.27 -15.14
CA THR A 194 -11.83 -2.92 -14.81
C THR A 194 -10.92 -2.03 -13.94
N GLY A 195 -9.69 -2.47 -13.65
CA GLY A 195 -8.69 -1.74 -12.89
C GLY A 195 -7.77 -0.88 -13.75
N THR A 196 -6.93 -0.08 -13.10
CA THR A 196 -5.87 0.69 -13.74
C THR A 196 -4.53 0.52 -13.03
N VAL A 197 -3.51 0.18 -13.81
CA VAL A 197 -2.10 0.34 -13.42
C VAL A 197 -1.49 1.37 -14.35
N GLN A 198 -0.97 2.46 -13.78
CA GLN A 198 -0.42 3.57 -14.54
C GLN A 198 0.94 4.01 -13.99
N SER A 199 1.92 4.08 -14.87
CA SER A 199 3.22 4.67 -14.63
C SER A 199 3.36 5.99 -15.39
N GLN A 200 4.01 6.98 -14.77
CA GLN A 200 4.37 8.21 -15.47
C GLN A 200 5.58 8.01 -16.37
N ASP A 201 6.49 7.10 -16.03
CA ASP A 201 7.64 6.78 -16.86
C ASP A 201 7.50 5.37 -17.45
N THR A 202 8.32 4.40 -17.01
CA THR A 202 8.24 3.01 -17.47
C THR A 202 7.23 2.22 -16.63
N LEU A 203 6.38 1.43 -17.27
CA LEU A 203 5.57 0.42 -16.58
C LEU A 203 6.20 -0.96 -16.81
N ALA A 204 6.78 -1.56 -15.76
CA ALA A 204 7.40 -2.88 -15.84
C ALA A 204 6.63 -3.89 -14.98
N LEU A 205 6.08 -4.92 -15.62
CA LEU A 205 5.32 -6.00 -14.99
C LEU A 205 6.01 -7.34 -15.25
N THR A 206 6.48 -7.99 -14.19
CA THR A 206 7.09 -9.32 -14.25
C THR A 206 6.24 -10.29 -13.45
N LEU A 207 5.52 -11.16 -14.13
CA LEU A 207 4.57 -12.10 -13.56
C LEU A 207 5.03 -13.53 -13.81
N THR A 208 5.01 -14.37 -12.78
CA THR A 208 5.31 -15.81 -12.96
C THR A 208 4.10 -16.61 -13.47
N GLY A 209 2.91 -16.03 -13.38
CA GLY A 209 1.65 -16.57 -13.89
C GLY A 209 0.93 -15.56 -14.79
N ASP A 210 -0.40 -15.61 -14.78
CA ASP A 210 -1.23 -14.90 -15.76
C ASP A 210 -1.51 -13.42 -15.41
N LEU A 211 -1.77 -12.65 -16.46
CA LEU A 211 -2.35 -11.32 -16.41
C LEU A 211 -3.79 -11.35 -16.92
N ASP A 212 -4.74 -10.94 -16.08
CA ASP A 212 -6.10 -10.60 -16.49
C ASP A 212 -6.24 -9.07 -16.53
N ASN A 213 -6.36 -8.50 -17.73
CA ASN A 213 -6.58 -7.07 -17.97
C ASN A 213 -7.91 -6.83 -18.70
N GLN A 214 -8.91 -7.69 -18.51
CA GLN A 214 -10.20 -7.55 -19.18
C GLN A 214 -10.92 -6.24 -18.83
N MET A 215 -11.24 -5.42 -19.83
CA MET A 215 -11.76 -4.06 -19.61
C MET A 215 -10.88 -3.17 -18.70
N GLY A 216 -9.64 -3.61 -18.44
CA GLY A 216 -8.67 -2.94 -17.59
C GLY A 216 -7.72 -2.07 -18.39
N ARG A 217 -6.83 -1.37 -17.68
CA ARG A 217 -5.87 -0.43 -18.26
C ARG A 217 -4.48 -0.63 -17.69
N LEU A 218 -3.50 -0.81 -18.56
CA LEU A 218 -2.07 -0.78 -18.28
C LEU A 218 -1.45 0.35 -19.12
N ILE A 219 -0.91 1.36 -18.45
CA ILE A 219 -0.47 2.59 -19.10
C ILE A 219 0.94 2.97 -18.65
N ALA A 220 1.85 3.10 -19.60
CA ALA A 220 3.07 3.89 -19.47
C ALA A 220 2.86 5.23 -20.21
N GLN A 221 3.41 6.32 -19.69
CA GLN A 221 3.20 7.65 -20.29
C GLN A 221 4.41 8.12 -21.11
N ASN A 222 5.63 8.00 -20.58
CA ASN A 222 6.81 8.61 -21.21
C ASN A 222 7.73 7.61 -21.91
N ASN A 223 7.91 6.42 -21.34
CA ASN A 223 8.88 5.44 -21.83
C ASN A 223 8.20 4.11 -22.17
N ASP A 224 8.63 2.94 -21.68
CA ASP A 224 8.13 1.66 -22.19
C ASP A 224 7.05 1.02 -21.30
N LEU A 225 6.23 0.16 -21.92
CA LEU A 225 5.42 -0.84 -21.24
C LEU A 225 6.09 -2.21 -21.45
N LEU A 226 6.69 -2.74 -20.39
CA LEU A 226 7.43 -4.00 -20.38
C LEU A 226 6.61 -5.05 -19.63
N LEU A 227 6.26 -6.15 -20.30
CA LEU A 227 5.42 -7.21 -19.75
C LEU A 227 6.08 -8.57 -19.92
N SER A 228 6.24 -9.30 -18.81
CA SER A 228 6.59 -10.71 -18.79
C SER A 228 5.51 -11.48 -18.03
N ALA A 229 4.89 -12.49 -18.66
CA ALA A 229 3.78 -13.23 -18.06
C ALA A 229 3.60 -14.65 -18.64
N GLY A 230 2.72 -15.42 -18.00
CA GLY A 230 2.15 -16.66 -18.52
C GLY A 230 1.29 -16.39 -19.76
N ASN A 231 0.00 -16.19 -19.52
CA ASN A 231 -0.96 -15.71 -20.50
C ASN A 231 -1.36 -14.26 -20.19
N VAL A 232 -1.86 -13.57 -21.21
CA VAL A 232 -2.42 -12.22 -21.09
C VAL A 232 -3.83 -12.23 -21.66
N ASP A 233 -4.82 -11.94 -20.84
CA ASP A 233 -6.18 -11.65 -21.29
C ASP A 233 -6.41 -10.13 -21.31
N ASN A 234 -6.38 -9.53 -22.49
CA ASN A 234 -6.64 -8.11 -22.69
C ASN A 234 -7.98 -7.87 -23.39
N ARG A 235 -8.97 -8.76 -23.23
CA ARG A 235 -10.25 -8.58 -23.91
C ARG A 235 -10.96 -7.32 -23.45
N GLY A 236 -11.23 -6.42 -24.39
CA GLY A 236 -11.78 -5.08 -24.11
C GLY A 236 -10.87 -4.17 -23.27
N GLY A 237 -9.64 -4.61 -22.96
CA GLY A 237 -8.68 -3.86 -22.16
C GLY A 237 -7.76 -2.97 -23.00
N LEU A 238 -6.90 -2.22 -22.32
CA LEU A 238 -5.91 -1.32 -22.91
C LEU A 238 -4.51 -1.63 -22.37
N LEU A 239 -3.56 -1.93 -23.26
CA LEU A 239 -2.13 -1.77 -23.03
C LEU A 239 -1.65 -0.60 -23.87
N SER A 240 -1.10 0.44 -23.23
CA SER A 240 -0.82 1.70 -23.92
C SER A 240 0.48 2.35 -23.50
N ILE A 241 1.19 2.79 -24.53
CA ILE A 241 2.19 3.85 -24.50
C ILE A 241 2.09 4.64 -25.81
N LEU A 242 2.28 5.97 -25.76
CA LEU A 242 2.21 6.80 -26.98
C LEU A 242 3.53 6.89 -27.74
N THR A 243 4.67 6.98 -27.03
CA THR A 243 5.96 7.32 -27.63
C THR A 243 7.04 6.25 -27.47
N GLY A 244 6.80 5.23 -26.64
CA GLY A 244 7.72 4.11 -26.39
C GLY A 244 7.20 2.78 -26.95
N VAL A 245 7.78 1.69 -26.47
CA VAL A 245 7.53 0.34 -26.93
C VAL A 245 6.58 -0.39 -25.98
N VAL A 246 5.68 -1.20 -26.53
CA VAL A 246 5.05 -2.29 -25.78
C VAL A 246 5.83 -3.56 -26.08
N SER A 247 6.52 -4.11 -25.09
CA SER A 247 7.23 -5.39 -25.21
C SER A 247 6.58 -6.47 -24.36
N ALA A 248 6.26 -7.62 -24.95
CA ALA A 248 5.58 -8.71 -24.26
C ALA A 248 6.32 -10.06 -24.40
N TRP A 249 6.93 -10.54 -23.31
CA TRP A 249 7.52 -11.87 -23.22
C TRP A 249 6.55 -12.84 -22.56
N LEU A 250 5.85 -13.62 -23.39
CA LEU A 250 4.81 -14.54 -22.93
C LEU A 250 5.24 -16.00 -23.08
N SER A 251 4.98 -16.82 -22.07
CA SER A 251 5.12 -18.28 -22.19
C SER A 251 3.88 -18.96 -22.77
N GLY A 252 2.74 -18.26 -22.75
CA GLY A 252 1.45 -18.67 -23.30
C GLY A 252 0.93 -17.69 -24.36
N MET A 253 -0.38 -17.44 -24.34
CA MET A 253 -1.06 -16.64 -25.37
C MET A 253 -1.41 -15.21 -24.93
N LEU A 254 -1.42 -14.29 -25.89
CA LEU A 254 -2.09 -13.00 -25.79
C LEU A 254 -3.50 -13.10 -26.37
N ASN A 255 -4.52 -12.89 -25.55
CA ASN A 255 -5.91 -12.76 -25.97
C ASN A 255 -6.32 -11.28 -25.99
N ASN A 256 -6.14 -10.64 -27.15
CA ASN A 256 -6.51 -9.23 -27.36
C ASN A 256 -7.88 -9.07 -28.07
N GLY A 257 -8.83 -9.97 -27.78
CA GLY A 257 -10.15 -9.98 -28.42
C GLY A 257 -11.11 -8.88 -27.91
N GLN A 258 -12.35 -8.89 -28.40
CA GLN A 258 -13.47 -8.08 -27.86
C GLN A 258 -13.20 -6.57 -27.75
N GLY A 259 -12.43 -6.00 -28.68
CA GLY A 259 -12.08 -4.58 -28.67
C GLY A 259 -10.88 -4.24 -27.79
N GLY A 260 -10.08 -5.23 -27.39
CA GLY A 260 -8.80 -5.00 -26.72
C GLY A 260 -7.84 -4.19 -27.59
N ILE A 261 -7.13 -3.26 -26.97
CA ILE A 261 -6.18 -2.36 -27.63
C ILE A 261 -4.78 -2.60 -27.07
N VAL A 262 -3.82 -2.75 -27.97
CA VAL A 262 -2.38 -2.67 -27.68
C VAL A 262 -1.83 -1.56 -28.57
N GLN A 263 -1.29 -0.50 -27.98
CA GLN A 263 -0.73 0.63 -28.73
C GLN A 263 0.62 1.08 -28.16
N GLY A 264 1.55 1.32 -29.08
CA GLY A 264 2.93 1.74 -28.85
C GLY A 264 3.49 2.36 -30.13
N GLN A 265 4.60 3.08 -30.04
CA GLN A 265 5.38 3.46 -31.22
C GLN A 265 5.88 2.20 -31.94
N SER A 266 6.27 1.20 -31.16
CA SER A 266 6.62 -0.15 -31.60
C SER A 266 5.93 -1.18 -30.70
N LEU A 267 5.75 -2.38 -31.24
CA LEU A 267 5.16 -3.54 -30.56
C LEU A 267 6.09 -4.74 -30.79
N ASP A 268 6.66 -5.28 -29.71
CA ASP A 268 7.68 -6.35 -29.75
C ASP A 268 7.31 -7.57 -28.89
#